data_AF-A0A5S9N7D2-F1
#
_entry.id   AF-A0A5S9N7D2-F1
#
_cell.length_a   1.000
_cell.length_b   1.000
_cell.length_c   1.000
_cell.angle_alpha   90.00
_cell.angle_beta   90.00
_cell.angle_gamma   90.00
#
_symmetry.space_group_name_H-M   'P 1'
#
loop_
_entity.id
_entity.type
_entity.pdbx_description
1 polymer ?
#
loop_
_entity_poly.entity_id
_entity_poly.type
_entity_poly.pdbx_seq_one_letter_code
_entity_poly.pdbx_strand_id
1 'polypeptide(L)'
;MTYKKLAGTSAVFVTATLEGPSPVERDGMIWSGAELHIDQLPDERTPQATMASPLALEGLEDYDPPAHGDVRHVSSLNADFIFNHAARAWIQCNTSD
;
A
#
# COMPACT_ATOMS: atom_id res chain seq x y z
N MET A 1 12.82 -0.73 6.73
CA MET A 1 12.07 -1.35 5.61
C MET A 1 12.20 -0.46 4.39
N THR A 2 12.32 -1.03 3.19
CA THR A 2 12.27 -0.28 1.93
C THR A 2 11.08 -0.70 1.09
N TYR A 3 10.57 0.23 0.29
CA TYR A 3 9.36 0.08 -0.50
C TYR A 3 9.63 0.42 -1.95
N LYS A 4 8.81 -0.16 -2.83
CA LYS A 4 8.74 0.14 -4.26
C LYS A 4 7.31 0.53 -4.58
N LYS A 5 7.14 1.51 -5.46
CA LYS A 5 5.83 1.82 -6.01
C LYS A 5 5.43 0.74 -7.02
N LEU A 6 4.18 0.31 -6.97
CA LEU A 6 3.64 -0.63 -7.93
C LEU A 6 3.43 0.09 -9.29
N ALA A 7 3.92 -0.51 -10.38
CA ALA A 7 3.80 0.02 -11.72
C ALA A 7 2.34 0.16 -12.14
N GLY A 8 2.07 1.24 -12.87
CA GLY A 8 0.73 1.60 -13.28
C GLY A 8 -0.15 2.08 -12.13
N THR A 9 0.44 2.38 -10.96
CA THR A 9 -0.25 3.05 -9.86
C THR A 9 0.47 4.31 -9.40
N SER A 10 -0.30 5.30 -8.98
CA SER A 10 0.22 6.57 -8.48
C SER A 10 0.59 6.53 -7.00
N ALA A 11 -0.10 5.69 -6.21
CA ALA A 11 -0.10 5.79 -4.76
C ALA A 11 -0.12 4.43 -4.03
N VAL A 12 0.33 3.34 -4.67
CA VAL A 12 0.40 2.01 -4.04
C VAL A 12 1.85 1.56 -3.90
N PHE A 13 2.28 1.30 -2.67
CA PHE A 13 3.64 0.92 -2.33
C PHE A 13 3.69 -0.47 -1.73
N VAL A 14 4.57 -1.31 -2.26
CA VAL A 14 4.85 -2.66 -1.78
C VAL A 14 6.23 -2.73 -1.14
N THR A 15 6.42 -3.66 -0.21
CA THR A 15 7.74 -3.96 0.35
C THR A 15 8.70 -4.36 -0.76
N ALA A 16 9.96 -3.92 -0.69
CA ALA A 16 10.95 -4.23 -1.72
C ALA A 16 11.27 -5.74 -1.82
N THR A 17 10.91 -6.50 -0.78
CA THR A 17 11.07 -7.95 -0.64
C THR A 17 9.87 -8.76 -1.10
N LEU A 18 8.78 -8.14 -1.58
CA LEU A 18 7.61 -8.88 -2.08
C LEU A 18 8.03 -9.77 -3.25
N GLU A 19 8.04 -11.09 -3.03
CA GLU A 19 8.34 -12.10 -4.04
C GLU A 19 7.09 -12.41 -4.88
N GLY A 20 7.22 -12.42 -6.21
CA GLY A 20 6.14 -12.75 -7.14
C GLY A 20 6.14 -11.85 -8.38
N PRO A 21 5.27 -12.13 -9.37
CA PRO A 21 5.09 -11.31 -10.57
C PRO A 21 4.34 -10.01 -10.21
N SER A 22 4.90 -9.20 -9.32
CA SER A 22 4.38 -7.87 -9.05
C SER A 22 4.93 -6.94 -10.14
N PRO A 23 4.07 -6.24 -10.91
CA PRO A 23 4.52 -5.22 -11.84
C PRO A 23 5.00 -4.04 -10.98
N VAL A 24 6.20 -4.08 -10.43
CA VAL A 24 6.83 -2.93 -9.77
C VAL A 24 7.45 -2.03 -10.83
N GLU A 25 7.48 -0.71 -10.61
CA GLU A 25 8.09 0.20 -11.59
C GLU A 25 9.53 -0.20 -11.88
N ARG A 26 9.86 -0.33 -13.18
CA ARG A 26 11.16 -0.82 -13.65
C ARG A 26 12.30 0.19 -13.48
N ASP A 27 11.98 1.42 -13.09
CA ASP A 27 12.95 2.51 -12.95
C ASP A 27 13.77 2.45 -11.66
N GLY A 28 13.53 1.46 -10.80
CA GLY A 28 14.39 1.18 -9.64
C GLY A 28 14.26 2.19 -8.50
N MET A 29 13.19 2.99 -8.48
CA MET A 29 12.94 3.95 -7.41
C MET A 29 12.54 3.21 -6.12
N ILE A 30 13.30 3.44 -5.06
CA ILE A 30 13.16 2.83 -3.75
C ILE A 30 12.84 3.95 -2.77
N TRP A 31 11.80 3.76 -1.96
CA TRP A 31 11.47 4.65 -0.86
C TRP A 31 11.83 4.01 0.47
N SER A 32 12.36 4.80 1.38
CA SER A 32 12.48 4.43 2.78
C SER A 32 11.13 4.53 3.48
N GLY A 33 10.97 3.82 4.61
CA GLY A 33 9.79 3.99 5.46
C GLY A 33 9.61 5.43 5.98
N ALA A 34 10.70 6.16 6.22
CA ALA A 34 10.64 7.54 6.66
C ALA A 34 10.03 8.46 5.58
N GLU A 35 10.39 8.26 4.31
CA GLU A 35 9.81 9.01 3.18
C GLU A 35 8.33 8.71 2.97
N LEU A 36 7.88 7.50 3.33
CA LEU A 36 6.46 7.12 3.30
C LEU A 36 5.74 7.37 4.63
N HIS A 37 6.38 8.06 5.58
CA HIS A 37 5.80 8.38 6.89
C HIS A 37 5.23 7.16 7.62
N ILE A 38 5.89 5.99 7.51
CA ILE A 38 5.44 4.73 8.15
C ILE A 38 5.36 4.89 9.66
N ASP A 39 6.26 5.68 10.23
CA ASP A 39 6.34 5.94 11.67
C ASP A 39 5.12 6.72 12.20
N GLN A 40 4.29 7.26 11.30
CA GLN A 40 3.06 7.98 11.59
C GLN A 40 1.81 7.13 11.37
N LEU A 41 1.94 5.89 10.91
CA LEU A 41 0.80 4.99 10.78
C LEU A 41 0.18 4.73 12.15
N PRO A 42 -1.16 4.67 12.24
CA PRO A 42 -1.82 4.39 13.49
C PRO A 42 -1.61 2.92 13.89
N ASP A 43 -1.54 2.67 15.20
CA ASP A 43 -1.56 1.32 15.75
C ASP A 43 -2.92 0.65 15.53
N GLU A 44 -4.00 1.44 15.58
CA GLU A 44 -5.35 0.98 15.29
C GLU A 44 -5.53 0.79 13.78
N ARG A 45 -5.95 -0.42 13.40
CA ARG A 45 -6.21 -0.81 12.03
C ARG A 45 -7.71 -0.98 11.84
N THR A 46 -8.27 -0.36 10.81
CA THR A 46 -9.69 -0.46 10.47
C THR A 46 -9.85 -1.37 9.25
N PRO A 47 -10.21 -2.66 9.41
CA PRO A 47 -10.36 -3.55 8.28
C PRO A 47 -11.54 -3.14 7.40
N GLN A 48 -11.32 -3.13 6.10
CA GLN A 48 -12.31 -2.80 5.08
C GLN A 48 -12.51 -3.98 4.13
N ALA A 49 -13.47 -3.86 3.22
CA ALA A 49 -13.73 -4.89 2.22
C ALA A 49 -12.48 -5.18 1.36
N THR A 50 -12.22 -6.48 1.15
CA THR A 50 -11.16 -7.00 0.29
C THR A 50 -11.26 -6.44 -1.13
N MET A 51 -10.10 -6.16 -1.72
CA MET A 51 -9.94 -5.69 -3.08
C MET A 51 -9.33 -6.79 -3.96
N ALA A 52 -9.79 -6.86 -5.20
CA ALA A 52 -9.30 -7.87 -6.14
C ALA A 52 -7.87 -7.56 -6.60
N SER A 53 -7.54 -6.29 -6.83
CA SER A 53 -6.25 -5.85 -7.37
C SER A 53 -5.76 -4.55 -6.72
N PRO A 54 -4.45 -4.24 -6.80
CA PRO A 54 -3.90 -3.01 -6.23
C PRO A 54 -4.40 -1.76 -6.96
N LEU A 55 -4.72 -1.89 -8.26
CA LEU A 55 -5.31 -0.80 -9.04
C LEU A 55 -6.67 -0.39 -8.49
N ALA A 56 -7.42 -1.29 -7.85
CA ALA A 56 -8.69 -0.95 -7.20
C ALA A 56 -8.51 -0.08 -5.94
N LEU A 57 -7.30 0.00 -5.38
CA LEU A 57 -6.99 0.94 -4.31
C LEU A 57 -6.76 2.36 -4.84
N GLU A 58 -6.31 2.47 -6.09
CA GLU A 58 -6.15 3.74 -6.80
C GLU A 58 -7.52 4.24 -7.29
N GLY A 59 -7.86 5.47 -6.95
CA GLY A 59 -9.15 6.09 -7.28
C GLY A 59 -10.19 6.04 -6.17
N LEU A 60 -9.97 5.29 -5.07
CA LEU A 60 -10.86 5.35 -3.90
C LEU A 60 -10.98 6.78 -3.36
N GLU A 61 -9.92 7.59 -3.45
CA GLU A 61 -9.92 9.01 -3.06
C GLU A 61 -11.05 9.83 -3.70
N ASP A 62 -11.55 9.44 -4.87
CA ASP A 62 -12.58 10.19 -5.60
C ASP A 62 -14.02 9.76 -5.26
N TYR A 63 -14.25 8.51 -4.84
CA TYR A 63 -15.61 7.95 -4.68
C TYR A 63 -15.88 7.21 -3.37
N ASP A 64 -14.86 6.71 -2.68
CA ASP A 64 -14.91 6.09 -1.36
C ASP A 64 -13.61 6.43 -0.60
N PRO A 65 -13.44 7.71 -0.21
CA PRO A 65 -12.15 8.21 0.24
C PRO A 65 -11.68 7.46 1.49
N PRO A 66 -10.48 6.84 1.48
CA PRO A 66 -10.02 6.08 2.62
C PRO A 66 -9.63 6.99 3.78
N ALA A 67 -9.92 6.53 5.00
CA ALA A 67 -9.47 7.16 6.23
C ALA A 67 -8.05 6.68 6.60
N HIS A 68 -7.34 7.50 7.37
CA HIS A 68 -6.05 7.09 7.90
C HIS A 68 -6.20 5.85 8.77
N GLY A 69 -5.44 4.78 8.47
CA GLY A 69 -5.53 3.51 9.19
C GLY A 69 -6.52 2.50 8.60
N ASP A 70 -7.23 2.84 7.52
CA ASP A 70 -8.01 1.85 6.77
C ASP A 70 -7.08 0.78 6.20
N VAL A 71 -7.48 -0.49 6.37
CA VAL A 71 -6.74 -1.65 5.88
C VAL A 71 -7.57 -2.42 4.89
N ARG A 72 -7.03 -2.67 3.70
CA ARG A 72 -7.64 -3.50 2.67
C ARG A 72 -6.71 -4.64 2.30
N HIS A 73 -7.25 -5.85 2.32
CA HIS A 73 -6.59 -7.02 1.73
C HIS A 73 -6.67 -6.95 0.20
N VAL A 74 -5.58 -7.20 -0.50
CA VAL A 74 -5.55 -7.29 -1.97
C VAL A 74 -5.27 -8.72 -2.41
N SER A 75 -6.30 -9.41 -2.91
CA SER A 75 -6.25 -10.84 -3.20
C SER A 75 -5.20 -11.22 -4.25
N SER A 76 -5.01 -10.41 -5.30
CA SER A 76 -4.04 -10.74 -6.35
C SER A 76 -2.58 -10.69 -5.89
N LEU A 77 -2.29 -10.00 -4.79
CA LEU A 77 -0.96 -9.95 -4.16
C LEU A 77 -0.90 -10.75 -2.85
N ASN A 78 -2.04 -11.27 -2.39
CA ASN A 78 -2.21 -11.90 -1.07
C ASN A 78 -1.56 -11.07 0.05
N ALA A 79 -1.85 -9.76 0.07
CA ALA A 79 -1.19 -8.82 0.97
C ALA A 79 -2.17 -7.75 1.46
N ASP A 80 -1.95 -7.27 2.69
CA ASP A 80 -2.72 -6.19 3.28
C ASP A 80 -2.05 -4.84 3.02
N PHE A 81 -2.87 -3.82 2.80
CA PHE A 81 -2.44 -2.45 2.57
C PHE A 81 -3.15 -1.52 3.54
N ILE A 82 -2.40 -0.64 4.19
CA ILE A 82 -2.91 0.39 5.08
C ILE A 82 -2.84 1.76 4.39
N PHE A 83 -3.88 2.58 4.53
CA PHE A 83 -3.88 3.94 4.00
C PHE A 83 -3.16 4.90 4.93
N ASN A 84 -2.10 5.53 4.43
CA ASN A 84 -1.38 6.61 5.11
C ASN A 84 -1.81 7.97 4.55
N HIS A 85 -2.47 8.77 5.38
CA HIS A 85 -2.92 10.10 4.97
C HIS A 85 -1.74 11.08 4.76
N ALA A 86 -0.63 10.93 5.50
CA ALA A 86 0.55 11.79 5.35
C ALA A 86 1.22 11.60 3.98
N ALA A 87 1.32 10.36 3.52
CA ALA A 87 1.85 10.02 2.20
C ALA A 87 0.79 10.03 1.09
N ARG A 88 -0.50 10.16 1.45
CA ARG A 88 -1.67 9.96 0.57
C ARG A 88 -1.53 8.67 -0.26
N ALA A 89 -1.22 7.58 0.43
CA ALA A 89 -0.82 6.34 -0.24
C ALA A 89 -1.26 5.09 0.52
N TRP A 90 -1.47 4.03 -0.24
CA TRP A 90 -1.65 2.67 0.27
C TRP A 90 -0.30 1.99 0.39
N ILE A 91 0.00 1.48 1.58
CA ILE A 91 1.31 0.91 1.88
C ILE A 91 1.12 -0.52 2.35
N GLN A 92 1.87 -1.45 1.74
CA GLN A 92 1.85 -2.84 2.15
C GLN A 92 2.23 -2.95 3.63
N CYS A 93 1.35 -3.58 4.41
CA CYS A 93 1.63 -3.97 5.77
C CYS A 93 2.67 -5.10 5.77
N ASN A 94 3.61 -5.07 6.73
CA ASN A 94 4.35 -6.29 7.02
C ASN A 94 3.34 -7.33 7.51
N THR A 95 3.22 -8.43 6.77
CA THR A 95 2.73 -9.69 7.32
C THR A 95 3.82 -10.17 8.30
N SER A 96 3.79 -9.65 9.52
CA SER A 96 4.38 -10.38 10.63
C SER A 96 3.40 -11.50 10.93
N ASP A 97 3.82 -12.72 10.60
CA ASP A 97 3.21 -13.97 11.07
C ASP A 97 3.06 -13.94 12.61
#